data_AF-A0AAN8KVR2-F1
#
_entry.id   AF-A0AAN8KVR2-F1
#
_cell.length_a   1.000
_cell.length_b   1.000
_cell.length_c   1.000
_cell.angle_alpha   90.00
_cell.angle_beta   90.00
_cell.angle_gamma   90.00
#
_symmetry.space_group_name_H-M   'P 1'
#
loop_
_entity.id
_entity.type
_entity.pdbx_description
1 polymer ?
#
loop_
_entity_poly.entity_id
_entity_poly.type
_entity_poly.pdbx_seq_one_letter_code
_entity_poly.pdbx_strand_id
1 'polypeptide(L)'
;MPVSCRGALLMLLASLGGLIWGEVGDFTPCLRFFYMETPPKGMGGEGYQPICQRYRNQYHFASLYQRQRRATLYSAYILTPGGGKRPRNKWMYEPQLAFSGASPEMHSFPRHGSVDQNVVESQAVLQDYNSSSYTKGHLNPSLHHQVPRGPPGHLHPHQRGSSAGSLKLWPLGSAGG
;
A
#
# COMPACT_ATOMS: atom_id res chain seq x y z
N MET A 1 -21.80 52.62 -17.89
CA MET A 1 -20.94 52.09 -16.81
C MET A 1 -20.62 50.64 -17.14
N PRO A 2 -19.36 50.26 -17.44
CA PRO A 2 -19.06 48.88 -17.81
C PRO A 2 -18.97 48.02 -16.54
N VAL A 3 -19.69 46.89 -16.56
CA VAL A 3 -19.64 45.87 -15.50
C VAL A 3 -18.33 45.10 -15.67
N SER A 4 -17.48 45.12 -14.65
CA SER A 4 -16.17 44.46 -14.63
C SER A 4 -16.33 42.94 -14.57
N CYS A 5 -16.25 42.27 -15.71
CA CYS A 5 -16.25 40.80 -15.86
C CYS A 5 -14.93 40.12 -15.45
N ARG A 6 -14.10 40.73 -14.59
CA ARG A 6 -12.82 40.13 -14.16
C ARG A 6 -12.94 39.18 -12.97
N GLY A 7 -14.04 39.24 -12.22
CA GLY A 7 -14.25 38.38 -11.04
C GLY A 7 -14.76 36.98 -11.35
N ALA A 8 -15.47 36.78 -12.46
CA ALA A 8 -16.12 35.50 -12.76
C ALA A 8 -15.15 34.42 -13.27
N LEU A 9 -14.04 34.82 -13.89
CA LEU A 9 -13.09 33.88 -14.51
C LEU A 9 -12.22 33.13 -13.49
N LEU A 10 -11.95 33.74 -12.33
CA LEU A 10 -11.12 33.13 -11.28
C LEU A 10 -11.85 32.01 -10.51
N MET A 11 -13.18 32.05 -10.42
CA MET A 11 -13.96 31.00 -9.73
C MET A 11 -14.10 29.72 -10.57
N LEU A 12 -14.03 29.79 -11.90
CA LEU A 12 -14.09 28.60 -12.78
C LEU A 12 -12.80 27.77 -12.76
N LEU A 13 -11.66 28.36 -12.43
CA LEU A 13 -10.38 27.66 -12.36
C LEU A 13 -10.25 26.80 -11.09
N ALA A 14 -10.95 27.14 -10.01
CA ALA A 14 -10.95 26.36 -8.77
C ALA A 14 -11.74 25.04 -8.88
N SER A 15 -12.69 24.94 -9.83
CA SER A 15 -13.50 23.72 -10.05
C SER A 15 -12.84 22.67 -10.95
N LEU A 16 -11.71 22.98 -11.59
CA LEU A 16 -10.96 22.04 -12.45
C LEU A 16 -9.81 21.35 -11.72
N GLY A 17 -9.54 21.73 -10.47
CA GLY A 17 -8.65 21.00 -9.58
C GLY A 17 -9.34 19.74 -9.09
N GLY A 18 -9.40 18.70 -9.94
CA GLY A 18 -9.74 17.36 -9.46
C GLY A 18 -8.86 17.06 -8.26
N LEU A 19 -9.47 16.81 -7.10
CA LEU A 19 -8.77 16.29 -5.94
C LEU A 19 -8.00 15.06 -6.43
N ILE A 20 -6.67 15.17 -6.53
CA ILE A 20 -5.82 14.03 -6.80
C ILE A 20 -5.95 13.17 -5.54
N TRP A 21 -6.89 12.23 -5.54
CA TRP A 21 -7.02 11.21 -4.50
C TRP A 21 -5.77 10.33 -4.62
N GLY A 22 -4.74 10.71 -3.87
CA GLY A 22 -3.62 9.84 -3.63
C GLY A 22 -4.04 8.70 -2.71
N GLU A 23 -3.49 7.51 -2.94
CA GLU A 23 -3.71 6.38 -2.02
C GLU A 23 -2.79 6.46 -0.80
N VAL A 24 -1.89 7.43 -0.79
CA VAL A 24 -1.00 7.77 0.32
C VAL A 24 -1.54 9.01 1.02
N GLY A 25 -1.86 8.89 2.31
CA GLY A 25 -2.26 10.03 3.14
C GLY A 25 -3.36 9.71 4.14
N ASP A 26 -4.32 8.87 3.78
CA ASP A 26 -5.39 8.41 4.69
C ASP A 26 -5.91 7.01 4.32
N PHE A 27 -6.69 6.40 5.22
CA PHE A 27 -7.24 5.05 5.04
C PHE A 27 -8.70 5.03 4.56
N THR A 28 -9.33 6.18 4.32
CA THR A 28 -10.75 6.29 3.98
C THR A 28 -11.18 5.37 2.84
N PRO A 29 -10.42 5.25 1.73
CA PRO A 29 -10.79 4.36 0.62
C PRO A 29 -10.75 2.87 0.95
N CYS A 30 -10.08 2.47 2.04
CA CYS A 30 -9.76 1.09 2.33
C CYS A 30 -10.03 0.67 3.79
N LEU A 31 -10.90 1.41 4.51
CA LEU A 31 -11.29 1.12 5.90
C LEU A 31 -11.80 -0.32 6.09
N ARG A 32 -12.47 -0.89 5.08
CA ARG A 32 -12.99 -2.27 5.07
C ARG A 32 -11.97 -3.36 5.43
N PHE A 33 -10.67 -3.09 5.31
CA PHE A 33 -9.63 -4.07 5.67
C PHE A 33 -9.29 -4.08 7.16
N PHE A 34 -9.69 -3.04 7.89
CA PHE A 34 -9.51 -2.95 9.32
C PHE A 34 -10.66 -3.66 10.05
N TYR A 35 -10.34 -4.21 11.22
CA TYR A 35 -11.36 -4.75 12.11
C TYR A 35 -12.34 -3.64 12.49
N MET A 36 -13.64 -3.90 12.29
CA MET A 36 -14.71 -2.91 12.53
C MET A 36 -14.46 -1.57 11.82
N GLU A 37 -13.84 -1.62 10.63
CA GLU A 37 -13.54 -0.44 9.80
C GLU A 37 -12.73 0.65 10.53
N THR A 38 -11.99 0.27 11.57
CA THR A 38 -11.33 1.20 12.48
C THR A 38 -9.81 0.97 12.50
N PRO A 39 -9.02 1.91 11.97
CA PRO A 39 -7.57 1.86 12.08
C PRO A 39 -7.12 1.92 13.55
N PRO A 40 -6.04 1.21 13.92
CA PRO A 40 -5.51 1.27 15.28
C PRO A 40 -5.14 2.70 15.68
N LYS A 41 -5.52 3.10 16.89
CA LYS A 41 -5.14 4.39 17.48
C LYS A 41 -3.76 4.30 18.13
N GLY A 42 -3.08 5.44 18.25
CA GLY A 42 -1.76 5.52 18.89
C GLY A 42 -0.59 4.99 18.06
N MET A 43 -0.84 4.57 16.81
CA MET A 43 0.19 4.24 15.83
C MET A 43 0.17 5.26 14.70
N GLY A 44 1.30 5.91 14.42
CA GLY A 44 1.41 6.95 13.39
C GLY A 44 2.24 8.16 13.86
N GLY A 45 2.04 9.29 13.18
CA GLY A 45 2.79 10.53 13.41
C GLY A 45 3.63 10.93 12.20
N GLU A 46 4.46 11.95 12.36
CA GLU A 46 5.36 12.40 11.29
C GLU A 46 6.24 11.25 10.78
N GLY A 47 6.37 11.15 9.46
CA GLY A 47 7.15 10.09 8.81
C GLY A 47 6.42 8.75 8.62
N TYR A 48 5.21 8.59 9.16
CA TYR A 48 4.32 7.48 8.81
C TYR A 48 3.36 7.88 7.69
N GLN A 49 3.09 6.95 6.78
CA GLN A 49 2.31 7.14 5.57
C GLN A 49 1.22 6.06 5.55
N PRO A 50 -0.05 6.41 5.82
CA PRO A 50 -1.19 5.53 5.55
C PRO A 50 -1.27 5.26 4.05
N ILE A 51 -1.43 4.00 3.65
CA ILE A 51 -1.52 3.61 2.23
C ILE A 51 -2.67 2.63 2.01
N CYS A 52 -3.54 2.95 1.06
CA CYS A 52 -4.51 2.02 0.48
C CYS A 52 -3.89 1.31 -0.74
N GLN A 53 -3.54 0.03 -0.59
CA GLN A 53 -2.75 -0.68 -1.58
C GLN A 53 -3.63 -1.14 -2.75
N ARG A 54 -3.49 -0.43 -3.86
CA ARG A 54 -4.32 -0.59 -5.06
C ARG A 54 -3.55 -1.32 -6.16
N TYR A 55 -4.18 -2.33 -6.75
CA TYR A 55 -3.64 -3.03 -7.92
C TYR A 55 -4.76 -3.52 -8.82
N ARG A 56 -4.60 -3.33 -10.12
CA ARG A 56 -5.62 -3.59 -11.15
C ARG A 56 -6.94 -2.91 -10.78
N ASN A 57 -6.86 -1.64 -10.40
CA ASN A 57 -8.03 -0.81 -10.11
C ASN A 57 -8.88 -1.31 -8.93
N GLN A 58 -8.27 -2.09 -8.02
CA GLN A 58 -8.93 -2.62 -6.82
C GLN A 58 -8.02 -2.47 -5.61
N TYR A 59 -8.61 -2.15 -4.46
CA TYR A 59 -7.89 -2.21 -3.18
C TYR A 59 -7.76 -3.64 -2.70
N HIS A 60 -6.56 -4.02 -2.25
CA HIS A 60 -6.26 -5.38 -1.79
C HIS A 60 -5.96 -5.46 -0.30
N PHE A 61 -5.37 -4.42 0.29
CA PHE A 61 -5.07 -4.31 1.71
C PHE A 61 -4.75 -2.85 2.07
N ALA A 62 -4.68 -2.54 3.37
CA ALA A 62 -4.16 -1.27 3.87
C ALA A 62 -2.81 -1.50 4.54
N SER A 63 -1.91 -0.51 4.50
CA SER A 63 -0.64 -0.57 5.20
C SER A 63 -0.24 0.78 5.78
N LEU A 64 0.40 0.75 6.97
CA LEU A 64 1.03 1.94 7.54
C LEU A 64 2.54 1.85 7.30
N TYR A 65 3.06 2.76 6.50
CA TYR A 65 4.43 2.71 6.01
C TYR A 65 5.31 3.76 6.65
N GLN A 66 6.53 3.43 7.04
CA GLN A 66 7.50 4.38 7.59
C GLN A 66 8.63 4.61 6.58
N ARG A 67 8.63 5.78 5.94
CA ARG A 67 9.56 6.08 4.83
C ARG A 67 11.02 6.08 5.26
N GLN A 68 11.34 6.67 6.42
CA GLN A 68 12.71 6.73 6.94
C GLN A 68 13.32 5.34 7.19
N ARG A 69 12.50 4.38 7.64
CA ARG A 69 12.93 3.00 7.86
C ARG A 69 12.79 2.12 6.62
N ARG A 70 12.22 2.67 5.54
CA ARG A 70 11.83 1.95 4.33
C ARG A 70 11.08 0.66 4.65
N ALA A 71 10.21 0.71 5.66
CA ALA A 71 9.59 -0.46 6.25
C ALA A 71 8.12 -0.19 6.58
N THR A 72 7.29 -1.20 6.35
CA THR A 72 5.89 -1.18 6.73
C THR A 72 5.75 -1.61 8.20
N LEU A 73 5.07 -0.80 9.02
CA LEU A 73 4.85 -1.08 10.45
C LEU A 73 3.81 -2.18 10.64
N TYR A 74 2.65 -2.03 9.98
CA TYR A 74 1.59 -3.04 9.95
C TYR A 74 0.86 -3.03 8.61
N SER A 75 0.10 -4.09 8.35
CA SER A 75 -0.91 -4.13 7.30
C SER A 75 -2.22 -4.68 7.83
N ALA A 76 -3.33 -4.14 7.35
CA ALA A 76 -4.68 -4.64 7.60
C ALA A 76 -5.22 -5.28 6.30
N TYR A 77 -5.79 -6.47 6.43
CA TYR A 77 -6.36 -7.23 5.32
C TYR A 77 -7.39 -8.23 5.85
N ILE A 78 -8.27 -8.69 4.96
CA ILE A 78 -9.28 -9.69 5.29
C ILE A 78 -8.64 -11.07 5.20
N LEU A 79 -8.65 -11.82 6.30
CA LEU A 79 -8.27 -13.22 6.32
C LEU A 79 -9.38 -14.05 5.67
N THR A 80 -9.01 -14.86 4.68
CA THR A 80 -9.90 -15.84 4.08
C THR A 80 -9.29 -17.23 4.17
N PRO A 81 -10.10 -18.31 4.22
CA PRO A 81 -9.58 -19.68 4.26
C PRO A 81 -8.62 -19.93 3.08
N GLY A 82 -7.36 -20.17 3.40
CA GLY A 82 -6.32 -20.43 2.41
C GLY A 82 -6.59 -21.74 1.70
N GLY A 83 -6.72 -21.70 0.37
CA GLY A 83 -7.17 -22.85 -0.42
C GLY A 83 -6.17 -23.38 -1.46
N GLY A 84 -4.91 -22.97 -1.44
CA GLY A 84 -4.01 -23.31 -2.55
C GLY A 84 -2.51 -23.20 -2.29
N LYS A 85 -1.73 -23.58 -3.31
CA LYS A 85 -0.26 -23.42 -3.33
C LYS A 85 0.10 -21.95 -3.32
N ARG A 86 1.21 -21.61 -2.65
CA ARG A 86 1.78 -20.26 -2.64
C ARG A 86 2.00 -19.78 -4.09
N PRO A 87 1.32 -18.72 -4.55
CA PRO A 87 1.48 -18.21 -5.91
C PRO A 87 2.90 -17.70 -6.12
N ARG A 88 3.32 -17.54 -7.40
CA ARG A 88 4.55 -16.82 -7.74
C ARG A 88 4.38 -15.35 -7.34
N ASN A 89 4.77 -15.04 -6.11
CA ASN A 89 4.62 -13.70 -5.52
C ASN A 89 5.45 -12.68 -6.29
N LYS A 90 4.80 -11.70 -6.93
CA LYS A 90 5.48 -10.53 -7.50
C LYS A 90 5.63 -9.49 -6.40
N TRP A 91 6.86 -9.11 -6.08
CA TRP A 91 7.11 -7.98 -5.18
C TRP A 91 6.83 -6.69 -5.96
N MET A 92 6.05 -5.81 -5.35
CA MET A 92 5.62 -4.55 -5.94
C MET A 92 5.89 -3.39 -4.97
N TYR A 93 6.03 -2.19 -5.51
CA TYR A 93 6.24 -0.95 -4.78
C TYR A 93 5.08 0.03 -5.03
N GLU A 94 4.93 0.99 -4.12
CA GLU A 94 3.95 2.08 -4.21
C GLU A 94 4.63 3.30 -4.89
N PRO A 95 4.29 3.65 -6.14
CA PRO A 95 4.96 4.75 -6.85
C PRO A 95 4.86 6.10 -6.16
N GLN A 96 3.74 6.35 -5.46
CA GLN A 96 3.48 7.64 -4.80
C GLN A 96 4.44 7.93 -3.64
N LEU A 97 5.11 6.91 -3.09
CA LEU A 97 6.16 7.11 -2.07
C LEU A 97 7.45 7.71 -2.65
N ALA A 98 7.72 7.48 -3.95
CA ALA A 98 8.89 8.01 -4.63
C ALA A 98 8.57 9.33 -5.34
N PHE A 99 7.40 9.43 -5.95
CA PHE A 99 7.01 10.55 -6.82
C PHE A 99 5.62 11.07 -6.43
N SER A 100 5.55 12.31 -5.98
CA SER A 100 4.27 12.97 -5.70
C SER A 100 3.43 13.06 -6.98
N GLY A 101 2.18 12.59 -6.94
CA GLY A 101 1.28 12.58 -8.09
C GLY A 101 1.49 11.42 -9.08
N ALA A 102 2.33 10.42 -8.76
CA ALA A 102 2.40 9.20 -9.54
C ALA A 102 1.10 8.39 -9.49
N SER A 103 1.00 7.41 -10.39
CA SER A 103 -0.15 6.50 -10.45
C SER A 103 -0.40 5.81 -9.10
N PRO A 104 -1.67 5.68 -8.69
CA PRO A 104 -2.06 4.98 -7.46
C PRO A 104 -1.90 3.47 -7.55
N GLU A 105 -1.63 2.92 -8.73
CA GLU A 105 -1.46 1.49 -8.93
C GLU A 105 -0.08 1.03 -8.45
N MET A 106 -0.05 -0.05 -7.67
CA MET A 106 1.20 -0.72 -7.33
C MET A 106 1.94 -1.17 -8.59
N HIS A 107 3.25 -0.92 -8.62
CA HIS A 107 4.11 -1.26 -9.75
C HIS A 107 5.05 -2.39 -9.39
N SER A 108 5.31 -3.28 -10.36
CA SER A 108 6.32 -4.30 -10.17
C SER A 108 7.71 -3.75 -10.41
N PHE A 109 8.67 -4.18 -9.59
CA PHE A 109 10.06 -3.94 -9.89
C PHE A 109 10.45 -4.48 -11.28
N PRO A 110 11.34 -3.78 -12.00
CA PRO A 110 11.85 -4.24 -13.29
C PRO A 110 12.54 -5.60 -13.12
N ARG A 111 12.38 -6.49 -14.11
CA ARG A 111 13.06 -7.79 -14.12
C ARG A 111 14.55 -7.68 -14.48
N HIS A 112 14.88 -6.67 -15.29
CA HIS A 112 16.21 -6.34 -15.77
C HIS A 112 16.39 -4.83 -15.70
N GLY A 113 17.62 -4.36 -15.44
CA GLY A 113 17.93 -2.95 -15.27
C GLY A 113 17.91 -2.50 -13.80
N SER A 114 18.29 -1.25 -13.58
CA SER A 114 18.28 -0.62 -12.26
C SER A 114 16.86 -0.20 -11.85
N VAL A 115 16.63 -0.19 -10.53
CA VAL A 115 15.47 0.45 -9.94
C VAL A 115 15.75 1.96 -9.86
N ASP A 116 14.74 2.80 -10.11
CA ASP A 116 14.89 4.25 -9.97
C ASP A 116 15.39 4.64 -8.57
N GLN A 117 16.32 5.58 -8.51
CA GLN A 117 16.97 5.99 -7.27
C GLN A 117 15.96 6.53 -6.23
N ASN A 118 14.91 7.24 -6.66
CA ASN A 118 13.87 7.75 -5.76
C ASN A 118 13.06 6.59 -5.13
N VAL A 119 12.91 5.48 -5.86
CA VAL A 119 12.27 4.26 -5.33
C VAL A 119 13.20 3.58 -4.33
N VAL A 120 14.51 3.50 -4.63
CA VAL A 120 15.52 2.94 -3.69
C VAL A 120 15.56 3.71 -2.37
N GLU A 121 15.45 5.04 -2.44
CA GLU A 121 15.51 5.92 -1.26
C GLU A 121 14.19 5.97 -0.47
N SER A 122 13.05 5.70 -1.11
CA SER A 122 11.74 5.72 -0.45
C SER A 122 11.29 4.34 0.05
N GLN A 123 11.77 3.26 -0.58
CA GLN A 123 11.27 1.90 -0.36
C GLN A 123 12.34 0.83 -0.29
N ALA A 124 12.01 -0.26 0.42
CA ALA A 124 12.86 -1.43 0.44
C ALA A 124 12.91 -2.06 -0.95
N VAL A 125 14.13 -2.33 -1.42
CA VAL A 125 14.43 -2.95 -2.71
C VAL A 125 15.22 -4.24 -2.50
N LEU A 126 15.40 -5.04 -3.56
CA LEU A 126 16.09 -6.33 -3.45
C LEU A 126 17.51 -6.20 -2.90
N GLN A 127 18.18 -5.11 -3.25
CA GLN A 127 19.52 -4.78 -2.82
C GLN A 127 19.63 -4.66 -1.29
N ASP A 128 18.59 -4.21 -0.59
CA ASP A 128 18.61 -4.10 0.88
C ASP A 128 18.66 -5.46 1.60
N TYR A 129 18.31 -6.54 0.89
CA TYR A 129 18.31 -7.91 1.43
C TYR A 129 19.48 -8.74 0.94
N ASN A 130 20.07 -8.38 -0.20
CA ASN A 130 21.21 -9.09 -0.76
C ASN A 130 22.38 -9.02 0.23
N SER A 131 22.97 -10.17 0.56
CA SER A 131 24.08 -10.29 1.52
C SER A 131 23.76 -9.80 2.94
N SER A 132 22.47 -9.62 3.28
CA SER A 132 22.03 -9.33 4.65
C SER A 132 21.66 -10.62 5.39
N SER A 133 21.56 -10.55 6.72
CA SER A 133 20.97 -11.62 7.54
C SER A 133 19.43 -11.61 7.54
N TYR A 134 18.79 -10.70 6.80
CA TYR A 134 17.35 -10.50 6.82
C TYR A 134 16.65 -11.20 5.65
N THR A 135 15.47 -11.76 5.94
CA THR A 135 14.56 -12.25 4.91
C THR A 135 13.46 -11.24 4.60
N LYS A 136 12.92 -11.33 3.38
CA LYS A 136 11.76 -10.56 2.92
C LYS A 136 10.47 -11.13 3.54
N GLY A 137 10.09 -10.60 4.69
CA GLY A 137 8.89 -10.95 5.43
C GLY A 137 7.62 -10.47 4.72
N HIS A 138 6.57 -11.29 4.75
CA HIS A 138 5.24 -10.90 4.28
C HIS A 138 4.41 -10.36 5.43
N LEU A 139 3.98 -9.11 5.31
CA LEU A 139 2.99 -8.51 6.22
C LEU A 139 1.56 -8.88 5.85
N ASN A 140 1.34 -9.08 4.56
CA ASN A 140 0.14 -9.66 3.99
C ASN A 140 0.51 -11.03 3.38
N PRO A 141 0.36 -12.17 4.08
CA PRO A 141 0.76 -13.49 3.59
C PRO A 141 -0.20 -14.03 2.51
N SER A 142 0.33 -14.54 1.40
CA SER A 142 -0.51 -15.08 0.32
C SER A 142 -1.38 -16.28 0.71
N LEU A 143 -1.01 -17.03 1.75
CA LEU A 143 -1.81 -18.15 2.25
C LEU A 143 -3.05 -17.71 3.03
N HIS A 144 -3.18 -16.41 3.33
CA HIS A 144 -4.37 -15.83 3.98
C HIS A 144 -5.41 -15.35 2.96
N HIS A 145 -5.17 -15.60 1.68
CA HIS A 145 -6.05 -15.23 0.57
C HIS A 145 -6.52 -16.47 -0.17
N GLN A 146 -7.80 -16.49 -0.50
CA GLN A 146 -8.32 -17.43 -1.48
C GLN A 146 -7.63 -17.17 -2.82
N VAL A 147 -7.09 -18.21 -3.44
CA VAL A 147 -6.67 -18.14 -4.84
C VAL A 147 -7.95 -18.21 -5.68
N PRO A 148 -8.29 -17.19 -6.48
CA PRO A 148 -9.45 -17.27 -7.35
C PRO A 148 -9.31 -18.47 -8.28
N ARG A 149 -10.35 -19.31 -8.37
CA ARG A 149 -10.45 -20.38 -9.37
C ARG A 149 -10.64 -19.73 -10.74
N GLY A 150 -9.55 -19.31 -11.37
CA GLY A 150 -9.52 -18.68 -12.67
C GLY A 150 -8.17 -18.91 -13.37
N PRO A 151 -8.03 -18.52 -14.65
CA PRO A 151 -6.79 -18.73 -15.40
C PRO A 151 -5.60 -18.08 -14.67
N PRO A 152 -4.37 -18.61 -14.85
CA PRO A 152 -3.18 -18.18 -14.13
C PRO A 152 -2.90 -16.70 -14.40
N GLY A 153 -3.33 -15.83 -13.50
CA GLY A 153 -3.27 -14.39 -13.72
C GLY A 153 -3.84 -13.51 -12.61
N HIS A 154 -4.61 -14.04 -11.66
CA HIS A 154 -5.04 -13.30 -10.47
C HIS A 154 -3.88 -13.25 -9.46
N LEU A 155 -3.00 -12.26 -9.60
CA LEU A 155 -1.95 -11.97 -8.64
C LEU A 155 -2.55 -11.18 -7.47
N HIS A 156 -2.34 -11.66 -6.25
CA HIS A 156 -2.48 -10.83 -5.06
C HIS A 156 -1.20 -10.00 -4.91
N PRO A 157 -1.30 -8.66 -4.94
CA PRO A 157 -0.14 -7.82 -4.73
C PRO A 157 0.31 -7.92 -3.27
N HIS A 158 1.62 -7.88 -3.04
CA HIS A 158 2.18 -7.92 -1.69
C HIS A 158 3.35 -6.95 -1.60
N GLN A 159 3.35 -6.13 -0.55
CA GLN A 159 4.56 -5.48 -0.07
C GLN A 159 5.35 -6.46 0.80
N ARG A 160 6.69 -6.39 0.71
CA ARG A 160 7.59 -7.15 1.57
C ARG A 160 8.47 -6.18 2.35
N GLY A 161 8.58 -6.44 3.65
CA GLY A 161 9.44 -5.69 4.56
C GLY A 161 10.48 -6.61 5.19
N SER A 162 11.33 -6.05 6.05
CA SER A 162 12.31 -6.84 6.79
C SER A 162 11.59 -7.67 7.85
N SER A 163 11.95 -8.94 7.94
CA SER A 163 11.45 -9.88 8.95
C SER A 163 11.77 -9.47 10.40
N ALA A 164 12.59 -8.44 10.61
CA ALA A 164 13.10 -8.02 11.92
C ALA A 164 12.18 -7.11 12.75
N GLY A 165 10.97 -6.78 12.30
CA GLY A 165 10.13 -5.83 13.07
C GLY A 165 8.65 -5.78 12.73
N SER A 166 8.15 -6.68 11.88
CA SER A 166 6.73 -6.73 11.56
C SER A 166 5.97 -7.45 12.68
N LEU A 167 5.19 -6.70 13.47
CA LEU A 167 4.22 -7.28 14.40
C LEU A 167 3.35 -8.28 13.63
N LYS A 168 3.46 -9.57 13.97
CA LYS A 168 2.46 -10.58 13.63
C LYS A 168 1.13 -10.11 14.20
N LEU A 169 0.07 -10.23 13.40
CA LEU A 169 -1.28 -9.79 13.73
C LEU A 169 -1.67 -10.16 15.16
N TRP A 170 -2.37 -9.22 15.81
CA TRP A 170 -3.20 -9.50 16.97
C TRP A 170 -4.10 -10.71 16.64
N PRO A 171 -3.97 -11.82 17.38
CA PRO A 171 -4.89 -12.93 17.21
C PRO A 171 -6.30 -12.45 17.57
N LEU A 172 -7.28 -12.91 16.80
CA LEU A 172 -8.69 -12.90 17.18
C LEU A 172 -8.77 -13.45 18.61
N GLY A 173 -9.05 -12.58 19.58
CA GLY A 173 -9.53 -13.02 20.87
C GLY A 173 -10.84 -13.73 20.64
N SER A 174 -10.86 -15.06 20.81
CA SER A 174 -12.09 -15.80 20.99
C SER A 174 -12.72 -15.32 22.29
N ALA A 175 -13.70 -14.42 22.20
CA ALA A 175 -14.70 -14.27 23.23
C ALA A 175 -15.80 -15.29 22.92
N GLY A 176 -15.92 -16.33 23.74
CA GLY A 176 -16.97 -17.33 23.62
C GLY A 176 -16.61 -18.65 24.31
N GLY A 177 -16.93 -18.72 25.59
CA GLY A 177 -16.81 -19.89 26.47
C GLY A 177 -17.06 -19.47 27.91
#